data_AF-A0A9P6HLP6-F1
#
_entry.id   AF-A0A9P6HLP6-F1
#
_cell.length_a   1.000
_cell.length_b   1.000
_cell.length_c   1.000
_cell.angle_alpha   90.00
_cell.angle_beta   90.00
_cell.angle_gamma   90.00
#
_symmetry.space_group_name_H-M   'P 1'
#
loop_
_entity.id
_entity.type
_entity.pdbx_description
1 polymer ?
#
loop_
_entity_poly.entity_id
_entity_poly.type
_entity_poly.pdbx_seq_one_letter_code
_entity_poly.pdbx_strand_id
1 'polypeptide(L)'
;MLEKRGWDVEDKTSLKIGEEAKGLRRSPAVLVKRVQAGSLALKRPARGLVLNQTEAIALMLPCFRSASGMASTPSEYVLPGVKALIHEIQVEGTFPDSGVFLVTVHDPLCTESGNLTDALYRSFLPIPSNDLFSAHEPSAYAKHALLGAIIVKDERIARNYCRERVKIKVTNNGDRPVRYHFIETNPCLCFDRAKAYGKRLDIPAGTAVRFEPGDTKTVTLCAIAGNKIITGRNKLATGVVNAWRTEEIVSSLVDKRFSHIPEPCEPEVSEDTTIGRDAYVSMYGPTVGDRVRLGDTLLWIEVDRDETVYGDEVKFGGGKTIREGMGQATNRSSSECLDLVITNALILIH
;
A
#
# COMPACT_ATOMS: atom_id res chain seq x y z
N MET A 1 -12.77 -8.38 -60.21
CA MET A 1 -14.19 -8.54 -60.56
C MET A 1 -14.86 -9.18 -59.36
N LEU A 2 -15.32 -8.40 -58.38
CA LEU A 2 -16.63 -7.74 -58.35
C LEU A 2 -17.75 -8.64 -58.87
N GLU A 3 -18.49 -9.27 -57.95
CA GLU A 3 -19.94 -9.32 -58.10
C GLU A 3 -20.65 -9.31 -56.75
N LYS A 4 -21.65 -8.43 -56.71
CA LYS A 4 -22.46 -7.99 -55.57
C LYS A 4 -23.42 -9.09 -55.14
N ARG A 5 -23.69 -9.19 -53.83
CA ARG A 5 -25.03 -9.56 -53.34
C ARG A 5 -25.42 -8.58 -52.25
N GLY A 6 -26.28 -7.64 -52.64
CA GLY A 6 -27.00 -6.77 -51.73
C GLY A 6 -27.93 -7.58 -50.84
N TRP A 7 -28.11 -7.12 -49.61
CA TRP A 7 -29.22 -7.51 -48.78
C TRP A 7 -30.05 -6.26 -48.56
N ASP A 8 -31.25 -6.30 -49.12
CA ASP A 8 -32.28 -5.29 -49.01
C ASP A 8 -32.69 -5.08 -47.56
N VAL A 9 -32.89 -3.81 -47.24
CA VAL A 9 -33.51 -3.33 -46.01
C VAL A 9 -35.01 -3.49 -46.19
N GLU A 10 -35.60 -4.50 -45.53
CA GLU A 10 -37.05 -4.48 -45.25
C GLU A 10 -37.32 -4.60 -43.75
N ASP A 11 -37.78 -3.45 -43.27
CA ASP A 11 -38.49 -3.10 -42.06
C ASP A 11 -39.50 -4.16 -41.58
N LYS A 12 -39.09 -5.05 -40.68
CA LYS A 12 -39.99 -5.76 -39.75
C LYS A 12 -39.26 -6.09 -38.47
N THR A 13 -39.40 -5.25 -37.44
CA THR A 13 -39.58 -5.73 -36.05
C THR A 13 -39.99 -4.56 -35.17
N SER A 14 -41.30 -4.35 -35.09
CA SER A 14 -41.94 -3.74 -33.95
C SER A 14 -41.56 -4.51 -32.68
N LEU A 15 -40.53 -4.01 -32.01
CA LEU A 15 -40.01 -4.47 -30.74
C LEU A 15 -41.13 -4.44 -29.69
N LYS A 16 -41.70 -5.62 -29.39
CA LYS A 16 -42.52 -5.88 -28.19
C LYS A 16 -41.62 -5.74 -26.95
N ILE A 17 -41.32 -4.52 -26.55
CA ILE A 17 -40.69 -4.20 -25.26
C ILE A 17 -41.81 -4.18 -24.23
N GLY A 18 -42.24 -5.35 -23.74
CA GLY A 18 -43.36 -5.41 -22.80
C GLY A 18 -43.43 -6.62 -21.88
N GLU A 19 -43.02 -7.81 -22.33
CA GLU A 19 -43.34 -9.04 -21.57
C GLU A 19 -42.17 -9.90 -21.12
N GLU A 20 -40.95 -9.74 -21.66
CA GLU A 20 -39.80 -10.60 -21.27
C GLU A 20 -39.02 -10.15 -20.01
N ALA A 21 -39.37 -9.00 -19.40
CA ALA A 21 -38.63 -8.49 -18.24
C ALA A 21 -39.03 -9.14 -16.89
N LYS A 22 -39.98 -10.09 -16.87
CA LYS A 22 -40.46 -10.75 -15.64
C LYS A 22 -39.62 -11.96 -15.16
N GLY A 23 -38.62 -12.39 -15.94
CA GLY A 23 -37.81 -13.59 -15.64
C GLY A 23 -36.36 -13.36 -15.22
N LEU A 24 -35.86 -12.11 -15.21
CA LEU A 24 -34.43 -11.87 -15.00
C LEU A 24 -34.06 -11.97 -13.51
N ARG A 25 -33.62 -13.15 -13.06
CA ARG A 25 -33.00 -13.33 -11.74
C ARG A 25 -31.70 -12.54 -11.68
N ARG A 26 -31.73 -11.39 -11.03
CA ARG A 26 -30.54 -10.56 -10.79
C ARG A 26 -29.98 -10.89 -9.41
N SER A 27 -28.70 -11.24 -9.35
CA SER A 27 -28.01 -11.32 -8.07
C SER A 27 -27.82 -9.92 -7.47
N PRO A 28 -27.63 -9.79 -6.14
CA PRO A 28 -27.30 -8.51 -5.51
C PRO A 28 -26.08 -7.82 -6.15
N ALA A 29 -25.07 -8.60 -6.55
CA ALA A 29 -23.89 -8.08 -7.27
C ALA A 29 -24.25 -7.43 -8.61
N VAL A 30 -25.20 -8.00 -9.37
CA VAL A 30 -25.68 -7.40 -10.64
C VAL A 30 -26.47 -6.12 -10.38
N LEU A 31 -27.19 -6.04 -9.26
CA LEU A 31 -27.96 -4.85 -8.89
C LEU A 31 -27.04 -3.67 -8.50
N VAL A 32 -25.98 -3.94 -7.73
CA VAL A 32 -24.98 -2.94 -7.32
C VAL A 32 -24.14 -2.45 -8.50
N LYS A 33 -23.85 -3.32 -9.48
CA LYS A 33 -23.11 -2.97 -10.70
C LYS A 33 -23.95 -2.18 -11.74
N ARG A 34 -25.15 -1.71 -11.38
CA ARG A 34 -26.03 -0.95 -12.28
C ARG A 34 -25.54 0.50 -12.44
N VAL A 35 -25.36 0.92 -13.69
CA VAL A 35 -24.57 2.11 -14.09
C VAL A 35 -25.35 3.44 -14.02
N GLN A 36 -26.21 3.64 -13.01
CA GLN A 36 -26.97 4.90 -12.92
C GLN A 36 -26.06 6.10 -12.63
N ALA A 37 -25.09 5.94 -11.73
CA ALA A 37 -24.10 6.98 -11.44
C ALA A 37 -23.22 7.30 -12.66
N GLY A 38 -22.77 6.27 -13.41
CA GLY A 38 -21.97 6.47 -14.61
C GLY A 38 -22.72 7.20 -15.72
N SER A 39 -24.02 6.94 -15.91
CA SER A 39 -24.84 7.68 -16.88
C SER A 39 -24.98 9.16 -16.53
N LEU A 40 -25.06 9.50 -15.24
CA LEU A 40 -25.06 10.90 -14.79
C LEU A 40 -23.69 11.54 -15.01
N ALA A 41 -22.61 10.83 -14.67
CA ALA A 41 -21.25 11.30 -14.85
C ALA A 41 -20.87 11.52 -16.32
N LEU A 42 -21.43 10.74 -17.26
CA LEU A 42 -21.25 10.93 -18.71
C LEU A 42 -21.90 12.23 -19.24
N LYS A 43 -23.06 12.62 -18.69
CA LYS A 43 -23.84 13.79 -19.17
C LYS A 43 -23.25 15.13 -18.75
N ARG A 44 -22.49 15.17 -17.67
CA ARG A 44 -21.87 16.39 -17.13
C ARG A 44 -20.74 16.95 -18.01
N PRO A 45 -19.69 16.18 -18.36
CA PRO A 45 -18.63 16.68 -19.21
C PRO A 45 -19.13 16.95 -20.63
N ALA A 46 -20.13 16.21 -21.12
CA ALA A 46 -20.81 16.52 -22.39
C ALA A 46 -21.47 17.92 -22.42
N ARG A 47 -21.66 18.57 -21.24
CA ARG A 47 -22.15 19.95 -21.10
C ARG A 47 -21.05 20.95 -20.70
N GLY A 48 -19.78 20.54 -20.69
CA GLY A 48 -18.66 21.38 -20.25
C GLY A 48 -18.49 21.47 -18.73
N LEU A 49 -19.09 20.56 -17.94
CA LEU A 49 -18.91 20.56 -16.49
C LEU A 49 -17.69 19.72 -16.08
N VAL A 50 -16.87 20.30 -15.22
CA VAL A 50 -15.72 19.66 -14.59
C VAL A 50 -16.19 18.70 -13.49
N LEU A 51 -15.59 17.51 -13.42
CA LEU A 51 -16.03 16.41 -12.56
C LEU A 51 -15.37 16.43 -11.18
N ASN A 52 -16.14 16.14 -10.14
CA ASN A 52 -15.59 15.82 -8.82
C ASN A 52 -15.06 14.38 -8.76
N GLN A 53 -14.50 13.98 -7.61
CA GLN A 53 -13.96 12.64 -7.39
C GLN A 53 -14.98 11.53 -7.69
N THR A 54 -16.20 11.64 -7.16
CA THR A 54 -17.24 10.62 -7.30
C THR A 54 -17.68 10.47 -8.76
N GLU A 55 -17.83 11.58 -9.47
CA GLU A 55 -18.19 11.61 -10.89
C GLU A 55 -17.07 11.07 -11.78
N ALA A 56 -15.81 11.43 -11.50
CA ALA A 56 -14.66 10.89 -12.20
C ALA A 56 -14.57 9.37 -12.06
N ILE A 57 -14.71 8.83 -10.84
CA ILE A 57 -14.73 7.38 -10.61
C ILE A 57 -15.91 6.74 -11.36
N ALA A 58 -17.11 7.32 -11.24
CA ALA A 58 -18.31 6.79 -11.88
C ALA A 58 -18.25 6.82 -13.42
N LEU A 59 -17.57 7.81 -14.00
CA LEU A 59 -17.34 7.93 -15.45
C LEU A 59 -16.45 6.80 -15.98
N MET A 60 -15.43 6.39 -15.21
CA MET A 60 -14.44 5.41 -15.66
C MET A 60 -14.92 3.96 -15.54
N LEU A 61 -15.79 3.65 -14.58
CA LEU A 61 -16.31 2.29 -14.34
C LEU A 61 -16.91 1.57 -15.58
N PRO A 62 -17.69 2.21 -16.47
CA PRO A 62 -18.29 1.56 -17.63
C PRO A 62 -17.26 1.24 -18.73
N CYS A 63 -16.27 2.11 -18.94
CA CYS A 63 -15.21 1.93 -19.94
C CYS A 63 -14.37 0.67 -19.66
N PHE A 64 -14.21 0.31 -18.38
CA PHE A 64 -13.44 -0.88 -17.98
C PHE A 64 -14.15 -2.21 -18.26
N ARG A 65 -15.46 -2.21 -18.51
CA ARG A 65 -16.21 -3.46 -18.79
C ARG A 65 -16.13 -3.91 -20.25
N SER A 66 -15.78 -3.04 -21.17
CA SER A 66 -15.77 -3.33 -22.61
C SER A 66 -14.40 -3.71 -23.17
N ALA A 67 -13.35 -3.82 -22.34
CA ALA A 67 -11.96 -4.08 -22.75
C ALA A 67 -11.41 -3.12 -23.84
N SER A 68 -12.15 -2.06 -24.13
CA SER A 68 -11.85 -1.08 -25.17
C SER A 68 -11.01 0.04 -24.57
N GLY A 69 -9.72 -0.23 -24.38
CA GLY A 69 -8.72 0.77 -24.01
C GLY A 69 -8.81 1.31 -22.58
N MET A 70 -7.66 1.46 -21.93
CA MET A 70 -7.53 2.28 -20.72
C MET A 70 -7.83 3.72 -21.09
N ALA A 71 -9.09 4.14 -21.01
CA ALA A 71 -9.45 5.54 -21.18
C ALA A 71 -8.89 6.32 -19.97
N SER A 72 -7.65 6.80 -20.09
CA SER A 72 -7.12 7.81 -19.17
C SER A 72 -8.02 9.03 -19.32
N THR A 73 -8.76 9.40 -18.28
CA THR A 73 -9.54 10.64 -18.31
C THR A 73 -8.56 11.78 -18.08
N PRO A 74 -8.42 12.73 -19.00
CA PRO A 74 -7.44 13.79 -18.83
C PRO A 74 -7.76 14.66 -17.61
N SER A 75 -6.72 15.19 -16.96
CA SER A 75 -6.89 15.93 -15.69
C SER A 75 -7.61 17.26 -15.86
N GLU A 76 -7.70 17.80 -17.08
CA GLU A 76 -8.47 19.02 -17.40
C GLU A 76 -9.98 18.86 -17.18
N TYR A 77 -10.49 17.63 -17.21
CA TYR A 77 -11.92 17.34 -17.06
C TYR A 77 -12.36 17.13 -15.61
N VAL A 78 -11.44 17.21 -14.65
CA VAL A 78 -11.72 17.02 -13.22
C VAL A 78 -11.35 18.25 -12.39
N LEU A 79 -11.96 18.38 -11.21
CA LEU A 79 -11.68 19.49 -10.30
C LEU A 79 -10.23 19.43 -9.82
N PRO A 80 -9.61 20.58 -9.50
CA PRO A 80 -8.29 20.60 -8.88
C PRO A 80 -8.26 19.73 -7.63
N GLY A 81 -7.17 18.98 -7.43
CA GLY A 81 -7.01 18.06 -6.31
C GLY A 81 -7.64 16.67 -6.51
N VAL A 82 -8.59 16.48 -7.45
CA VAL A 82 -9.17 15.14 -7.72
C VAL A 82 -8.10 14.16 -8.20
N LYS A 83 -7.16 14.62 -9.02
CA LYS A 83 -5.99 13.84 -9.45
C LYS A 83 -5.19 13.29 -8.27
N ALA A 84 -5.08 14.03 -7.17
CA ALA A 84 -4.35 13.61 -5.99
C ALA A 84 -5.14 12.63 -5.10
N LEU A 85 -6.46 12.50 -5.30
CA LEU A 85 -7.31 11.59 -4.52
C LEU A 85 -7.47 10.21 -5.18
N ILE A 86 -7.34 10.12 -6.50
CA ILE A 86 -7.61 8.90 -7.26
C ILE A 86 -6.28 8.28 -7.73
N HIS A 87 -5.66 7.48 -6.85
CA HIS A 87 -4.44 6.73 -7.16
C HIS A 87 -4.73 5.39 -7.85
N GLU A 88 -5.85 4.76 -7.51
CA GLU A 88 -6.27 3.52 -8.13
C GLU A 88 -7.79 3.41 -8.22
N ILE A 89 -8.27 2.75 -9.26
CA ILE A 89 -9.67 2.32 -9.38
C ILE A 89 -9.67 0.82 -9.61
N GLN A 90 -10.46 0.12 -8.81
CA GLN A 90 -10.62 -1.32 -8.87
C GLN A 90 -12.06 -1.66 -9.26
N VAL A 91 -12.21 -2.50 -10.27
CA VAL A 91 -13.52 -2.97 -10.74
C VAL A 91 -13.47 -4.42 -11.16
N GLU A 92 -14.48 -5.18 -10.76
CA GLU A 92 -14.65 -6.55 -11.23
C GLU A 92 -15.46 -6.59 -12.53
N GLY A 93 -14.78 -6.95 -13.62
CA GLY A 93 -15.38 -7.16 -14.93
C GLY A 93 -15.66 -8.65 -15.19
N THR A 94 -16.76 -8.94 -15.89
CA THR A 94 -17.00 -10.28 -16.45
C THR A 94 -16.59 -10.25 -17.91
N PHE A 95 -15.62 -11.07 -18.27
CA PHE A 95 -15.07 -11.13 -19.62
C PHE A 95 -15.60 -12.38 -20.32
N PRO A 96 -15.93 -12.29 -21.63
CA PRO A 96 -16.29 -13.46 -22.41
C PRO A 96 -15.21 -14.55 -22.26
N ASP A 97 -15.65 -15.79 -22.07
CA ASP A 97 -14.83 -17.02 -22.04
C ASP A 97 -13.81 -17.18 -20.91
N SER A 98 -13.62 -16.18 -20.06
CA SER A 98 -12.53 -16.18 -19.05
C SER A 98 -13.02 -15.94 -17.62
N GLY A 99 -14.28 -15.51 -17.43
CA GLY A 99 -14.91 -15.40 -16.12
C GLY A 99 -14.83 -13.99 -15.52
N VAL A 100 -14.79 -13.90 -14.19
CA VAL A 100 -14.74 -12.63 -13.46
C VAL A 100 -13.30 -12.30 -13.07
N PHE A 101 -12.82 -11.12 -13.43
CA PHE A 101 -11.49 -10.64 -13.06
C PHE A 101 -11.56 -9.27 -12.39
N LEU A 102 -10.63 -9.04 -11.47
CA LEU A 102 -10.35 -7.72 -10.93
C LEU A 102 -9.48 -6.94 -11.94
N VAL A 103 -9.98 -5.80 -12.40
CA VAL A 103 -9.23 -4.83 -13.18
C VAL A 103 -8.82 -3.71 -12.23
N THR A 104 -7.52 -3.42 -12.17
CA THR A 104 -6.98 -2.29 -11.41
C THR A 104 -6.35 -1.31 -12.37
N VAL A 105 -6.75 -0.06 -12.30
CA VAL A 105 -6.15 1.04 -13.06
C VAL A 105 -5.43 1.95 -12.10
N HIS A 106 -4.11 2.02 -12.25
CA HIS A 106 -3.25 2.90 -11.49
C HIS A 106 -3.16 4.27 -12.16
N ASP A 107 -3.21 5.32 -11.36
CA ASP A 107 -3.13 6.73 -11.75
C ASP A 107 -3.99 7.05 -12.99
N PRO A 108 -5.32 6.82 -12.95
CA PRO A 108 -6.18 6.92 -14.12
C PRO A 108 -6.29 8.34 -14.71
N LEU A 109 -5.84 9.35 -13.97
CA LEU A 109 -5.83 10.77 -14.33
C LEU A 109 -4.40 11.26 -14.67
N CYS A 110 -3.65 10.46 -15.42
CA CYS A 110 -2.23 10.70 -15.73
C CYS A 110 -2.00 11.65 -16.91
N THR A 111 -2.94 11.77 -17.85
CA THR A 111 -2.83 12.62 -19.03
C THR A 111 -3.28 14.06 -18.72
N GLU A 112 -2.47 15.05 -19.11
CA GLU A 112 -2.82 16.46 -18.88
C GLU A 112 -3.90 16.93 -19.85
N SER A 113 -3.75 16.58 -21.11
CA SER A 113 -4.68 16.90 -22.21
C SER A 113 -5.10 15.63 -22.93
N GLY A 114 -6.36 15.54 -23.35
CA GLY A 114 -6.82 14.46 -24.22
C GLY A 114 -8.23 14.69 -24.72
N ASN A 115 -8.81 13.66 -25.33
CA ASN A 115 -10.16 13.73 -25.87
C ASN A 115 -11.08 12.78 -25.10
N LEU A 116 -12.25 13.28 -24.69
CA LEU A 116 -13.30 12.50 -24.04
C LEU A 116 -13.94 11.43 -24.94
N THR A 117 -13.53 11.27 -26.20
CA THR A 117 -14.03 10.23 -27.11
C THR A 117 -14.09 8.85 -26.45
N ASP A 118 -13.02 8.43 -25.79
CA ASP A 118 -12.95 7.10 -25.16
C ASP A 118 -13.81 7.01 -23.90
N ALA A 119 -13.88 8.10 -23.13
CA ALA A 119 -14.70 8.20 -21.92
C ALA A 119 -16.20 8.23 -22.25
N LEU A 120 -16.58 8.86 -23.37
CA LEU A 120 -17.95 8.95 -23.88
C LEU A 120 -18.29 7.82 -24.85
N TYR A 121 -17.41 6.86 -25.05
CA TYR A 121 -17.63 5.75 -25.97
C TYR A 121 -18.92 4.99 -25.62
N ARG A 122 -19.77 4.75 -26.62
CA ARG A 122 -21.10 4.11 -26.48
C ARG A 122 -22.11 4.84 -25.58
N SER A 123 -21.82 6.07 -25.16
CA SER A 123 -22.79 6.91 -24.43
C SER A 123 -23.84 7.55 -25.34
N PHE A 124 -23.55 7.64 -26.65
CA PHE A 124 -24.32 8.38 -27.64
C PHE A 124 -24.47 9.89 -27.34
N LEU A 125 -23.61 10.42 -26.46
CA LEU A 125 -23.54 11.86 -26.19
C LEU A 125 -22.60 12.56 -27.18
N PRO A 126 -22.86 13.84 -27.50
CA PRO A 126 -21.93 14.64 -28.28
C PRO A 126 -20.61 14.79 -27.53
N ILE A 127 -19.49 14.74 -28.25
CA ILE A 127 -18.17 15.01 -27.70
C ILE A 127 -18.06 16.53 -27.52
N PRO A 128 -17.81 17.03 -26.29
CA PRO A 128 -17.64 18.46 -26.05
C PRO A 128 -16.33 18.94 -26.68
N SER A 129 -16.27 20.21 -27.06
CA SER A 129 -15.02 20.83 -27.49
C SER A 129 -14.15 21.16 -26.27
N ASN A 130 -12.83 21.06 -26.42
CA ASN A 130 -11.86 21.21 -25.32
C ASN A 130 -11.84 22.64 -24.73
N ASP A 131 -12.25 23.65 -25.51
CA ASP A 131 -12.38 25.05 -25.08
C ASP A 131 -13.41 25.27 -23.97
N LEU A 132 -14.35 24.33 -23.78
CA LEU A 132 -15.30 24.35 -22.67
C LEU A 132 -14.63 24.13 -21.30
N PHE A 133 -13.41 23.59 -21.28
CA PHE A 133 -12.66 23.28 -20.08
C PHE A 133 -11.50 24.27 -19.95
N SER A 134 -11.56 25.11 -18.92
CA SER A 134 -10.48 26.06 -18.64
C SER A 134 -9.32 25.32 -17.96
N ALA A 135 -8.10 25.64 -18.39
CA ALA A 135 -6.91 25.21 -17.66
C ALA A 135 -6.93 25.82 -16.26
N HIS A 136 -6.85 24.96 -15.24
CA HIS A 136 -6.77 25.40 -13.85
C HIS A 136 -5.41 26.06 -13.57
N GLU A 137 -5.38 27.01 -12.63
CA GLU A 137 -4.11 27.63 -12.25
C GLU A 137 -3.10 26.59 -11.74
N PRO A 138 -1.81 26.68 -12.11
CA PRO A 138 -0.77 25.77 -11.62
C PRO A 138 -0.67 25.73 -10.08
N SER A 139 -1.03 26.83 -9.42
CA SER A 139 -1.06 26.97 -7.95
C SER A 139 -2.00 25.95 -7.29
N ALA A 140 -3.11 25.58 -7.95
CA ALA A 140 -4.08 24.63 -7.43
C ALA A 140 -3.57 23.18 -7.37
N TYR A 141 -2.46 22.89 -8.07
CA TYR A 141 -1.79 21.58 -8.07
C TYR A 141 -0.53 21.54 -7.21
N ALA A 142 -0.18 22.65 -6.54
CA ALA A 142 0.96 22.67 -5.64
C ALA A 142 0.75 21.68 -4.48
N LYS A 143 1.82 21.03 -4.01
CA LYS A 143 1.74 19.99 -2.96
C LYS A 143 0.98 20.44 -1.70
N HIS A 144 1.14 21.69 -1.30
CA HIS A 144 0.45 22.26 -0.13
C HIS A 144 -1.03 22.61 -0.40
N ALA A 145 -1.39 22.81 -1.66
CA ALA A 145 -2.76 23.08 -2.09
C ALA A 145 -3.60 21.80 -2.26
N LEU A 146 -2.98 20.61 -2.13
CA LEU A 146 -3.67 19.34 -2.20
C LEU A 146 -4.55 19.09 -0.97
N LEU A 147 -5.56 18.25 -1.19
CA LEU A 147 -6.49 17.80 -0.17
C LEU A 147 -5.77 16.91 0.82
N GLY A 148 -5.88 17.21 2.13
CA GLY A 148 -5.15 16.47 3.15
C GLY A 148 -3.62 16.61 3.05
N ALA A 149 -3.13 17.66 2.38
CA ALA A 149 -1.69 17.90 2.20
C ALA A 149 -0.93 17.85 3.53
N ILE A 150 0.27 17.28 3.49
CA ILE A 150 1.18 17.23 4.63
C ILE A 150 2.42 18.06 4.29
N ILE A 151 2.74 19.01 5.18
CA ILE A 151 4.00 19.74 5.15
C ILE A 151 4.90 19.09 6.18
N VAL A 152 5.95 18.42 5.70
CA VAL A 152 6.95 17.81 6.56
C VAL A 152 8.03 18.80 6.97
N LYS A 153 8.60 18.63 8.16
CA LYS A 153 9.86 19.33 8.48
C LYS A 153 11.01 18.79 7.63
N ASP A 154 11.93 19.68 7.25
CA ASP A 154 13.15 19.29 6.52
C ASP A 154 14.21 18.76 7.50
N GLU A 155 13.90 17.60 8.11
CA GLU A 155 14.81 16.89 9.01
C GLU A 155 14.71 15.38 8.86
N ARG A 156 15.80 14.66 9.11
CA ARG A 156 15.79 13.19 9.10
C ARG A 156 15.46 12.66 10.49
N ILE A 157 14.72 11.57 10.54
CA ILE A 157 14.33 10.94 11.80
C ILE A 157 15.34 9.84 12.12
N ALA A 158 16.02 9.96 13.27
CA ALA A 158 16.84 8.90 13.83
C ALA A 158 15.94 7.80 14.42
N ARG A 159 16.27 6.54 14.15
CA ARG A 159 15.47 5.39 14.62
C ARG A 159 16.29 4.49 15.52
N ASN A 160 15.59 3.74 16.37
CA ASN A 160 16.19 2.76 17.27
C ASN A 160 17.31 3.42 18.10
N TYR A 161 17.05 4.64 18.57
CA TYR A 161 18.01 5.47 19.28
C TYR A 161 18.52 4.74 20.54
N CYS A 162 19.80 4.94 20.86
CA CYS A 162 20.48 4.30 22.01
C CYS A 162 20.43 2.77 22.04
N ARG A 163 20.36 2.09 20.88
CA ARG A 163 20.46 0.62 20.82
C ARG A 163 21.84 0.17 20.38
N GLU A 164 22.35 -0.87 21.02
CA GLU A 164 23.55 -1.59 20.57
C GLU A 164 23.33 -2.12 19.14
N ARG A 165 24.29 -1.88 18.25
CA ARG A 165 24.23 -2.31 16.86
C ARG A 165 25.45 -3.12 16.45
N VAL A 166 25.20 -4.11 15.59
CA VAL A 166 26.22 -4.95 14.99
C VAL A 166 25.92 -5.13 13.50
N LYS A 167 26.97 -5.09 12.66
CA LYS A 167 26.88 -5.53 11.27
C LYS A 167 27.22 -7.02 11.21
N ILE A 168 26.43 -7.79 10.48
CA ILE A 168 26.69 -9.20 10.22
C ILE A 168 26.55 -9.48 8.74
N LYS A 169 27.41 -10.35 8.20
CA LYS A 169 27.26 -10.85 6.84
C LYS A 169 26.35 -12.06 6.85
N VAL A 170 25.37 -12.07 5.95
CA VAL A 170 24.37 -13.12 5.86
C VAL A 170 24.35 -13.67 4.45
N THR A 171 24.53 -14.97 4.32
CA THR A 171 24.47 -15.70 3.05
C THR A 171 23.28 -16.66 3.04
N ASN A 172 22.53 -16.68 1.94
CA ASN A 172 21.45 -17.65 1.74
C ASN A 172 21.93 -18.86 0.94
N ASN A 173 22.12 -19.99 1.63
CA ASN A 173 22.50 -21.26 1.01
C ASN A 173 21.29 -22.11 0.57
N GLY A 174 20.08 -21.58 0.68
CA GLY A 174 18.85 -22.26 0.29
C GLY A 174 18.53 -22.10 -1.19
N ASP A 175 17.53 -22.85 -1.63
CA ASP A 175 16.97 -22.83 -2.99
C ASP A 175 15.82 -21.83 -3.18
N ARG A 176 15.40 -21.17 -2.08
CA ARG A 176 14.24 -20.29 -2.03
C ARG A 176 14.56 -18.92 -1.42
N PRO A 177 13.83 -17.87 -1.81
CA PRO A 177 13.99 -16.55 -1.20
C PRO A 177 13.54 -16.53 0.26
N VAL A 178 14.26 -15.81 1.13
CA VAL A 178 13.95 -15.71 2.58
C VAL A 178 13.80 -14.25 3.02
N ARG A 179 12.85 -13.99 3.94
CA ARG A 179 12.61 -12.68 4.60
C ARG A 179 12.31 -12.90 6.09
N TYR A 180 13.21 -12.59 7.05
CA TYR A 180 12.89 -12.81 8.46
C TYR A 180 13.80 -12.10 9.50
N HIS A 181 13.36 -12.07 10.76
CA HIS A 181 14.06 -11.45 11.92
C HIS A 181 14.94 -12.45 12.70
N PHE A 182 16.08 -11.96 13.18
CA PHE A 182 17.32 -12.72 13.46
C PHE A 182 17.37 -13.54 14.78
N ILE A 183 18.38 -14.43 14.83
CA ILE A 183 18.63 -15.69 15.58
C ILE A 183 17.85 -16.95 15.15
N GLU A 184 16.52 -16.94 15.11
CA GLU A 184 15.72 -18.13 14.74
C GLU A 184 15.24 -18.14 13.28
N THR A 185 15.93 -17.42 12.40
CA THR A 185 15.61 -17.39 10.97
C THR A 185 15.91 -18.73 10.31
N ASN A 186 15.41 -18.88 9.07
CA ASN A 186 15.58 -20.07 8.23
C ASN A 186 16.99 -20.72 8.40
N PRO A 187 17.06 -22.04 8.66
CA PRO A 187 18.32 -22.79 8.79
C PRO A 187 19.29 -22.62 7.62
N CYS A 188 18.78 -22.35 6.41
CA CYS A 188 19.59 -22.14 5.21
C CYS A 188 20.31 -20.78 5.18
N LEU A 189 19.95 -19.83 6.06
CA LEU A 189 20.70 -18.59 6.23
C LEU A 189 21.91 -18.84 7.11
N CYS A 190 23.08 -18.53 6.56
CA CYS A 190 24.38 -18.73 7.19
C CYS A 190 24.96 -17.38 7.65
N PHE A 191 25.18 -17.24 8.96
CA PHE A 191 25.70 -16.03 9.61
C PHE A 191 26.10 -16.34 11.06
N ASP A 192 26.64 -15.34 11.76
CA ASP A 192 26.95 -15.43 13.18
C ASP A 192 25.68 -15.32 14.05
N ARG A 193 25.15 -16.48 14.49
CA ARG A 193 23.94 -16.56 15.32
C ARG A 193 24.18 -16.09 16.75
N ALA A 194 25.42 -16.16 17.25
CA ALA A 194 25.78 -15.67 18.57
C ALA A 194 25.63 -14.15 18.61
N LYS A 195 26.19 -13.43 17.62
CA LYS A 195 26.05 -11.97 17.49
C LYS A 195 24.61 -11.52 17.28
N ALA A 196 23.80 -12.34 16.61
CA ALA A 196 22.40 -12.08 16.33
C ALA A 196 21.46 -12.30 17.53
N TYR A 197 21.92 -12.92 18.61
CA TYR A 197 21.10 -13.21 19.78
C TYR A 197 20.60 -11.92 20.44
N GLY A 198 19.28 -11.85 20.70
CA GLY A 198 18.67 -10.67 21.30
C GLY A 198 18.64 -9.44 20.38
N LYS A 199 18.85 -9.61 19.06
CA LYS A 199 18.86 -8.51 18.09
C LYS A 199 17.83 -8.72 16.98
N ARG A 200 17.44 -7.62 16.33
CA ARG A 200 16.57 -7.58 15.14
C ARG A 200 17.16 -6.66 14.07
N LEU A 201 16.69 -6.77 12.84
CA LEU A 201 17.12 -5.86 11.76
C LEU A 201 16.88 -4.40 12.14
N ASP A 202 17.88 -3.56 11.90
CA ASP A 202 17.80 -2.10 12.09
C ASP A 202 17.35 -1.42 10.79
N ILE A 203 16.09 -1.63 10.45
CA ILE A 203 15.42 -1.15 9.23
C ILE A 203 14.08 -0.49 9.62
N PRO A 204 13.41 0.26 8.73
CA PRO A 204 12.12 0.86 9.10
C PRO A 204 11.12 -0.22 9.53
N ALA A 205 10.36 0.03 10.60
CA ALA A 205 9.39 -0.92 11.12
C ALA A 205 8.41 -1.38 10.03
N GLY A 206 8.16 -2.69 9.98
CA GLY A 206 7.30 -3.31 8.98
C GLY A 206 7.93 -3.51 7.58
N THR A 207 9.21 -3.18 7.40
CA THR A 207 9.97 -3.54 6.19
C THR A 207 10.74 -4.85 6.38
N ALA A 208 11.31 -5.39 5.30
CA ALA A 208 12.06 -6.63 5.33
C ALA A 208 13.25 -6.58 4.36
N VAL A 209 14.33 -7.30 4.72
CA VAL A 209 15.43 -7.61 3.79
C VAL A 209 15.13 -8.93 3.11
N ARG A 210 15.31 -8.97 1.79
CA ARG A 210 15.14 -10.16 0.96
C ARG A 210 16.50 -10.72 0.58
N PHE A 211 16.67 -12.03 0.76
CA PHE A 211 17.84 -12.78 0.32
C PHE A 211 17.40 -13.75 -0.77
N GLU A 212 17.93 -13.59 -1.99
CA GLU A 212 17.75 -14.58 -3.06
C GLU A 212 18.64 -15.81 -2.82
N PRO A 213 18.37 -16.96 -3.47
CA PRO A 213 19.29 -18.11 -3.43
C PRO A 213 20.73 -17.72 -3.83
N GLY A 214 21.72 -18.04 -3.00
CA GLY A 214 23.13 -17.70 -3.19
C GLY A 214 23.52 -16.25 -2.83
N ASP A 215 22.54 -15.41 -2.51
CA ASP A 215 22.78 -14.00 -2.20
C ASP A 215 23.52 -13.83 -0.86
N THR A 216 24.39 -12.82 -0.80
CA THR A 216 25.16 -12.48 0.39
C THR A 216 25.09 -10.97 0.63
N LYS A 217 24.57 -10.57 1.80
CA LYS A 217 24.41 -9.16 2.17
C LYS A 217 24.88 -8.93 3.60
N THR A 218 25.51 -7.78 3.83
CA THR A 218 25.77 -7.28 5.17
C THR A 218 24.55 -6.50 5.67
N VAL A 219 24.03 -6.86 6.84
CA VAL A 219 22.88 -6.21 7.46
C VAL A 219 23.25 -5.68 8.83
N THR A 220 22.64 -4.54 9.20
CA THR A 220 22.76 -3.99 10.55
C THR A 220 21.65 -4.56 11.42
N LEU A 221 22.00 -5.10 12.58
CA LEU A 221 21.07 -5.49 13.63
C LEU A 221 21.15 -4.50 14.79
N CYS A 222 20.03 -4.26 15.45
CA CYS A 222 19.95 -3.54 16.72
C CYS A 222 19.38 -4.45 17.82
N ALA A 223 19.79 -4.23 19.07
CA ALA A 223 19.25 -4.97 20.22
C ALA A 223 17.73 -4.78 20.37
N ILE A 224 17.03 -5.82 20.84
CA ILE A 224 15.64 -5.66 21.30
C ILE A 224 15.63 -4.83 22.60
N ALA A 225 14.55 -4.06 22.79
CA ALA A 225 14.35 -3.23 23.96
C ALA A 225 13.29 -3.82 24.91
N GLY A 226 12.78 -3.02 25.84
CA GLY A 226 11.80 -3.44 26.85
C GLY A 226 12.36 -4.55 27.75
N ASN A 227 11.54 -5.57 28.04
CA ASN A 227 11.91 -6.68 28.93
C ASN A 227 12.96 -7.63 28.32
N LYS A 228 13.38 -7.43 27.07
CA LYS A 228 14.34 -8.28 26.34
C LYS A 228 14.00 -9.78 26.44
N ILE A 229 12.76 -10.14 26.14
CA ILE A 229 12.27 -11.52 26.15
C ILE A 229 12.03 -11.97 24.72
N ILE A 230 12.62 -13.09 24.32
CA ILE A 230 12.36 -13.74 23.04
C ILE A 230 11.27 -14.80 23.23
N THR A 231 10.28 -14.84 22.35
CA THR A 231 9.21 -15.84 22.35
C THR A 231 8.75 -16.20 20.93
N GLY A 232 8.00 -17.31 20.81
CA GLY A 232 7.40 -17.77 19.55
C GLY A 232 8.38 -18.52 18.63
N ARG A 233 8.06 -18.51 17.32
CA ARG A 233 8.92 -19.05 16.22
C ARG A 233 9.33 -20.53 16.43
N ASN A 234 10.63 -20.84 16.29
CA ASN A 234 11.18 -22.20 16.44
C ASN A 234 11.35 -22.59 17.92
N LYS A 235 11.13 -21.64 18.85
CA LYS A 235 11.21 -21.82 20.30
C LYS A 235 12.60 -22.25 20.80
N LEU A 236 13.66 -21.87 20.12
CA LEU A 236 15.05 -22.30 20.39
C LEU A 236 15.82 -21.33 21.29
N ALA A 237 15.46 -20.05 21.23
CA ALA A 237 16.06 -18.95 21.98
C ALA A 237 15.07 -18.33 22.97
N THR A 238 13.94 -19.00 23.25
CA THR A 238 12.87 -18.51 24.11
C THR A 238 13.39 -18.12 25.50
N GLY A 239 12.90 -17.01 26.04
CA GLY A 239 13.18 -16.52 27.40
C GLY A 239 13.92 -15.18 27.41
N VAL A 240 14.34 -14.77 28.61
CA VAL A 240 15.08 -13.51 28.81
C VAL A 240 16.44 -13.60 28.13
N VAL A 241 16.81 -12.55 27.40
CA VAL A 241 18.11 -12.39 26.75
C VAL A 241 19.19 -12.21 27.80
N ASN A 242 20.11 -13.17 27.88
CA ASN A 242 21.27 -13.11 28.76
C ASN A 242 22.51 -13.65 28.06
N ALA A 243 23.64 -12.96 28.17
CA ALA A 243 24.88 -13.34 27.47
C ALA A 243 25.33 -14.77 27.75
N TRP A 244 25.16 -15.27 28.97
CA TRP A 244 25.54 -16.64 29.36
C TRP A 244 24.74 -17.75 28.67
N ARG A 245 23.56 -17.46 28.12
CA ARG A 245 22.73 -18.43 27.38
C ARG A 245 23.18 -18.62 25.93
N THR A 246 24.04 -17.74 25.43
CA THR A 246 24.36 -17.65 23.99
C THR A 246 24.97 -18.94 23.47
N GLU A 247 25.94 -19.50 24.18
CA GLU A 247 26.63 -20.73 23.76
C GLU A 247 25.69 -21.94 23.71
N GLU A 248 24.86 -22.12 24.75
CA GLU A 248 23.85 -23.18 24.82
C GLU A 248 22.85 -23.09 23.66
N ILE A 249 22.32 -21.89 23.40
CA ILE A 249 21.34 -21.63 22.33
C ILE A 249 21.96 -21.90 20.96
N VAL A 250 23.19 -21.42 20.73
CA VAL A 250 23.90 -21.63 19.45
C VAL A 250 24.20 -23.10 19.24
N SER A 251 24.65 -23.83 20.27
CA SER A 251 24.84 -25.29 20.18
C SER A 251 23.54 -25.98 19.79
N SER A 252 22.43 -25.66 20.45
CA SER A 252 21.11 -26.23 20.14
C SER A 252 20.64 -25.93 18.72
N LEU A 253 20.93 -24.73 18.21
CA LEU A 253 20.63 -24.33 16.83
C LEU A 253 21.45 -25.16 15.83
N VAL A 254 22.74 -25.33 16.07
CA VAL A 254 23.64 -26.14 15.23
C VAL A 254 23.20 -27.60 15.22
N ASP A 255 22.85 -28.16 16.38
CA ASP A 255 22.31 -29.54 16.49
C ASP A 255 21.04 -29.73 15.64
N LYS A 256 20.21 -28.67 15.55
CA LYS A 256 19.01 -28.62 14.71
C LYS A 256 19.27 -28.17 13.27
N ARG A 257 20.55 -28.19 12.84
CA ARG A 257 21.01 -27.89 11.48
C ARG A 257 20.77 -26.45 11.03
N PHE A 258 20.71 -25.50 11.96
CA PHE A 258 20.74 -24.09 11.61
C PHE A 258 22.18 -23.69 11.28
N SER A 259 22.39 -23.18 10.07
CA SER A 259 23.72 -22.77 9.62
C SER A 259 24.26 -21.65 10.51
N HIS A 260 25.50 -21.80 10.97
CA HIS A 260 26.20 -20.85 11.81
C HIS A 260 27.66 -20.76 11.38
N ILE A 261 28.15 -19.54 11.17
CA ILE A 261 29.58 -19.26 10.98
C ILE A 261 29.95 -18.12 11.93
N PRO A 262 30.89 -18.33 12.87
CA PRO A 262 31.42 -17.26 13.70
C PRO A 262 32.14 -16.22 12.85
N GLU A 263 31.89 -14.93 13.12
CA GLU A 263 32.62 -13.84 12.49
C GLU A 263 33.59 -13.21 13.51
N PRO A 264 34.80 -12.79 13.07
CA PRO A 264 35.71 -12.05 13.95
C PRO A 264 35.03 -10.81 14.52
N CYS A 265 35.49 -10.36 15.68
CA CYS A 265 34.88 -9.22 16.39
C CYS A 265 35.08 -7.93 15.58
N GLU A 266 34.14 -7.62 14.68
CA GLU A 266 34.04 -6.32 14.02
C GLU A 266 33.57 -5.25 15.02
N PRO A 267 33.97 -3.98 14.83
CA PRO A 267 33.58 -2.91 15.74
C PRO A 267 32.06 -2.71 15.77
N GLU A 268 31.54 -2.44 16.97
CA GLU A 268 30.15 -2.02 17.17
C GLU A 268 29.84 -0.76 16.35
N VAL A 269 28.66 -0.74 15.73
CA VAL A 269 28.26 0.41 14.91
C VAL A 269 27.68 1.48 15.83
N SER A 270 28.40 2.59 15.99
CA SER A 270 27.94 3.70 16.84
C SER A 270 26.91 4.62 16.16
N GLU A 271 26.80 4.61 14.84
CA GLU A 271 25.97 5.57 14.10
C GLU A 271 24.49 5.16 14.06
N ASP A 272 23.61 6.15 14.22
CA ASP A 272 22.16 5.98 14.10
C ASP A 272 21.69 5.80 12.67
N THR A 273 20.79 4.82 12.46
CA THR A 273 20.11 4.70 11.17
C THR A 273 18.97 5.73 11.09
N THR A 274 18.95 6.46 9.98
CA THR A 274 17.98 7.54 9.77
C THR A 274 17.03 7.23 8.61
N ILE A 275 15.83 7.80 8.66
CA ILE A 275 14.84 7.78 7.59
C ILE A 275 14.48 9.22 7.20
N GLY A 276 14.27 9.48 5.90
CA GLY A 276 13.78 10.78 5.44
C GLY A 276 12.34 11.01 5.89
N ARG A 277 11.97 12.24 6.21
CA ARG A 277 10.65 12.52 6.82
C ARG A 277 9.49 12.19 5.90
N ASP A 278 9.58 12.51 4.61
CA ASP A 278 8.56 12.11 3.62
C ASP A 278 8.34 10.60 3.60
N ALA A 279 9.43 9.82 3.67
CA ALA A 279 9.36 8.37 3.71
C ALA A 279 8.72 7.87 5.02
N TYR A 280 9.02 8.49 6.16
CA TYR A 280 8.38 8.19 7.44
C TYR A 280 6.86 8.45 7.36
N VAL A 281 6.46 9.63 6.90
CA VAL A 281 5.05 10.03 6.77
C VAL A 281 4.29 9.09 5.85
N SER A 282 4.88 8.70 4.72
CA SER A 282 4.27 7.73 3.81
C SER A 282 4.04 6.34 4.43
N MET A 283 4.81 5.99 5.48
CA MET A 283 4.77 4.67 6.10
C MET A 283 3.92 4.62 7.37
N TYR A 284 3.96 5.67 8.18
CA TYR A 284 3.44 5.68 9.55
C TYR A 284 2.51 6.86 9.83
N GLY A 285 2.46 7.86 8.93
CA GLY A 285 1.75 9.12 9.16
C GLY A 285 2.66 10.24 9.70
N PRO A 286 2.11 11.46 9.80
CA PRO A 286 2.85 12.64 10.27
C PRO A 286 3.28 12.49 11.73
N THR A 287 4.36 13.16 12.11
CA THR A 287 4.90 13.17 13.47
C THR A 287 5.23 14.59 13.93
N VAL A 288 5.73 14.77 15.17
CA VAL A 288 5.86 16.04 15.89
C VAL A 288 6.44 17.17 15.03
N GLY A 289 5.64 18.19 14.76
CA GLY A 289 5.98 19.37 14.00
C GLY A 289 5.66 19.32 12.51
N ASP A 290 5.19 18.17 11.99
CA ASP A 290 4.56 18.11 10.68
C ASP A 290 3.19 18.79 10.73
N ARG A 291 2.78 19.38 9.61
CA ARG A 291 1.47 20.01 9.48
C ARG A 291 0.59 19.28 8.50
N VAL A 292 -0.68 19.13 8.83
CA VAL A 292 -1.69 18.46 8.01
C VAL A 292 -2.83 19.43 7.71
N ARG A 293 -3.23 19.50 6.45
CA ARG A 293 -4.40 20.25 6.01
C ARG A 293 -5.67 19.46 6.30
N LEU A 294 -6.69 20.10 6.89
CA LEU A 294 -7.97 19.45 7.15
C LEU A 294 -8.85 19.46 5.89
N GLY A 295 -8.85 18.35 5.15
CA GLY A 295 -9.66 18.19 3.94
C GLY A 295 -9.32 19.22 2.86
N ASP A 296 -10.35 19.93 2.38
CA ASP A 296 -10.27 21.05 1.43
C ASP A 296 -10.24 22.43 2.09
N THR A 297 -10.29 22.50 3.41
CA THR A 297 -10.34 23.77 4.16
C THR A 297 -8.99 24.50 4.14
N LEU A 298 -8.96 25.74 4.63
CA LEU A 298 -7.71 26.50 4.86
C LEU A 298 -7.08 26.18 6.22
N LEU A 299 -7.64 25.25 6.99
CA LEU A 299 -7.18 24.91 8.32
C LEU A 299 -6.00 23.95 8.26
N TRP A 300 -4.94 24.30 9.00
CA TRP A 300 -3.75 23.49 9.20
C TRP A 300 -3.61 23.14 10.66
N ILE A 301 -3.38 21.87 10.95
CA ILE A 301 -3.04 21.38 12.27
C ILE A 301 -1.57 20.98 12.29
N GLU A 302 -0.88 21.20 13.41
CA GLU A 302 0.49 20.74 13.64
C GLU A 302 0.46 19.60 14.65
N VAL A 303 1.22 18.54 14.41
CA VAL A 303 1.38 17.46 15.39
C VAL A 303 2.23 17.99 16.54
N ASP A 304 1.64 18.13 17.72
CA ASP A 304 2.32 18.64 18.91
C ASP A 304 3.00 17.52 19.72
N ARG A 305 2.43 16.31 19.68
CA ARG A 305 2.89 15.14 20.43
C ARG A 305 2.79 13.85 19.61
N ASP A 306 3.78 12.98 19.77
CA ASP A 306 3.81 11.63 19.23
C ASP A 306 4.26 10.66 20.33
N GLU A 307 3.47 9.61 20.57
CA GLU A 307 3.74 8.56 21.57
C GLU A 307 4.61 7.43 21.02
N THR A 308 4.95 7.47 19.74
CA THR A 308 5.76 6.44 19.11
C THR A 308 7.23 6.56 19.50
N VAL A 309 7.92 5.43 19.49
CA VAL A 309 9.39 5.38 19.56
C VAL A 309 9.87 5.03 18.16
N TYR A 310 10.59 5.96 17.52
CA TYR A 310 10.95 5.81 16.11
C TYR A 310 11.76 4.53 15.86
N GLY A 311 11.27 3.68 14.95
CA GLY A 311 11.77 2.36 14.63
C GLY A 311 11.03 1.18 15.29
N ASP A 312 10.13 1.44 16.24
CA ASP A 312 9.23 0.44 16.87
C ASP A 312 7.76 0.66 16.47
N GLU A 313 7.50 1.35 15.36
CA GLU A 313 6.13 1.62 14.91
C GLU A 313 5.35 0.33 14.65
N VAL A 314 4.07 0.38 15.02
CA VAL A 314 3.21 -0.78 15.00
C VAL A 314 2.55 -0.86 13.62
N LYS A 315 2.94 -1.86 12.81
CA LYS A 315 2.39 -2.07 11.46
C LYS A 315 1.91 -3.50 11.27
N PHE A 316 0.65 -3.63 10.86
CA PHE A 316 0.02 -4.92 10.55
C PHE A 316 0.19 -5.32 9.06
N GLY A 317 0.36 -6.61 8.82
CA GLY A 317 0.42 -7.22 7.49
C GLY A 317 1.48 -8.31 7.36
N GLY A 318 1.49 -8.99 6.21
CA GLY A 318 2.44 -10.07 5.94
C GLY A 318 3.89 -9.61 6.09
N GLY A 319 4.63 -10.24 7.01
CA GLY A 319 6.04 -9.93 7.24
C GLY A 319 6.34 -8.68 8.06
N LYS A 320 5.32 -8.01 8.65
CA LYS A 320 5.49 -6.73 9.36
C LYS A 320 5.63 -6.90 10.89
N THR A 321 5.49 -5.80 11.63
CA THR A 321 5.79 -5.68 13.08
C THR A 321 4.85 -6.50 13.97
N ILE A 322 3.53 -6.42 13.75
CA ILE A 322 2.54 -7.15 14.58
C ILE A 322 2.49 -8.62 14.15
N ARG A 323 3.34 -9.42 14.77
CA ARG A 323 3.38 -10.89 14.67
C ARG A 323 3.77 -11.47 16.01
N GLU A 324 3.40 -12.73 16.22
CA GLU A 324 3.71 -13.48 17.44
C GLU A 324 5.19 -13.35 17.83
N GLY A 325 5.44 -12.95 19.09
CA GLY A 325 6.79 -12.82 19.65
C GLY A 325 7.59 -11.62 19.13
N MET A 326 6.91 -10.70 18.44
CA MET A 326 7.46 -9.43 17.96
C MET A 326 6.64 -8.27 18.53
N GLY A 327 5.96 -7.48 17.69
CA GLY A 327 5.02 -6.46 18.16
C GLY A 327 3.74 -7.03 18.78
N GLN A 328 3.44 -8.32 18.59
CA GLN A 328 2.36 -9.00 19.29
C GLN A 328 2.94 -9.82 20.45
N ALA A 329 2.59 -9.42 21.67
CA ALA A 329 2.98 -10.12 22.88
C ALA A 329 2.43 -11.56 22.91
N THR A 330 3.19 -12.47 23.51
CA THR A 330 2.82 -13.88 23.71
C THR A 330 2.69 -14.18 25.19
N ASN A 331 2.06 -15.31 25.53
CA ASN A 331 1.89 -15.77 26.92
C ASN A 331 1.17 -14.73 27.78
N ARG A 332 0.14 -14.08 27.20
CA ARG A 332 -0.75 -13.15 27.89
C ARG A 332 -2.14 -13.75 27.99
N SER A 333 -2.79 -13.53 29.12
CA SER A 333 -4.19 -13.89 29.31
C SER A 333 -5.09 -12.99 28.46
N SER A 334 -6.29 -13.45 28.12
CA SER A 334 -7.25 -12.61 27.39
C SER A 334 -7.57 -11.32 28.15
N SER A 335 -7.56 -11.34 29.48
CA SER A 335 -7.77 -10.16 30.34
C SER A 335 -6.66 -9.11 30.25
N GLU A 336 -5.46 -9.45 29.77
CA GLU A 336 -4.35 -8.50 29.58
C GLU A 336 -4.26 -7.99 28.13
N CYS A 337 -5.04 -8.56 27.21
CA CYS A 337 -4.98 -8.24 25.80
C CYS A 337 -5.98 -7.14 25.44
N LEU A 338 -5.56 -6.21 24.59
CA LEU A 338 -6.48 -5.24 23.98
C LEU A 338 -7.40 -5.97 22.99
N ASP A 339 -8.69 -5.59 22.97
CA ASP A 339 -9.65 -6.11 21.98
C ASP A 339 -9.35 -5.57 20.58
N LEU A 340 -8.98 -4.30 20.48
CA LEU A 340 -8.67 -3.59 19.24
C LEU A 340 -7.58 -2.55 19.51
N VAL A 341 -6.64 -2.43 18.57
CA VAL A 341 -5.64 -1.35 18.54
C VAL A 341 -5.72 -0.61 17.21
N ILE A 342 -5.88 0.71 17.27
CA ILE A 342 -5.78 1.59 16.10
C ILE A 342 -4.34 2.12 16.09
N THR A 343 -3.56 1.73 15.10
CA THR A 343 -2.10 1.98 15.10
C THR A 343 -1.75 3.23 14.30
N ASN A 344 -0.83 4.05 14.82
CA ASN A 344 -0.32 5.27 14.18
C ASN A 344 -1.44 6.25 13.78
N ALA A 345 -2.40 6.46 14.69
CA ALA A 345 -3.51 7.39 14.47
C ALA A 345 -3.06 8.84 14.76
N LEU A 346 -3.36 9.75 13.84
CA LEU A 346 -3.37 11.18 14.14
C LEU A 346 -4.66 11.52 14.87
N ILE A 347 -4.56 11.92 16.13
CA ILE A 347 -5.71 12.20 16.99
C ILE A 347 -5.91 13.71 17.09
N LEU A 348 -7.10 14.18 16.73
CA LEU A 348 -7.53 15.56 16.91
C LEU A 348 -8.51 15.62 18.10
N ILE A 349 -8.15 16.37 19.13
CA ILE A 349 -8.95 16.57 20.34
C ILE A 349 -9.06 18.07 20.67
N HIS A 350 -10.07 18.42 21.47
CA HIS A 350 -10.38 19.81 21.87
C HIS A 350 -9.40 20.34 22.92
#